data_AF-A0A219B833-F1
#
_entry.id   AF-A0A219B833-F1
#
_cell.length_a   1.000
_cell.length_b   1.000
_cell.length_c   1.000
_cell.angle_alpha   90.00
_cell.angle_beta   90.00
_cell.angle_gamma   90.00
#
_symmetry.space_group_name_H-M   'P 1'
#
loop_
_entity.id
_entity.type
_entity.pdbx_description
1 polymer ?
#
loop_
_entity_poly.entity_id
_entity_poly.type
_entity_poly.pdbx_seq_one_letter_code
_entity_poly.pdbx_strand_id
1 'polypeptide(L)'
;MAKHGDGDGNAIVNFADAMALIGEQAGPSRARAFDRAMQQNYHEATTFGYRPTKFLQMLAEHGGVETARRLIRGSATSGFETLWEHGRLDRSVEALILQPPWRELFSDEEAKIARRRLKDFDYAPDSKPAGGG
;
A
#
# COMPACT_ATOMS: atom_id res chain seq x y z
N MET A 1 -37.28 36.43 -30.79
CA MET A 1 -38.05 35.18 -30.60
C MET A 1 -37.12 34.01 -30.84
N ALA A 2 -37.03 33.11 -29.87
CA ALA A 2 -36.17 31.91 -29.86
C ALA A 2 -36.81 30.72 -30.59
N LYS A 3 -35.97 29.83 -31.17
CA LYS A 3 -36.07 28.34 -31.33
C LYS A 3 -34.66 27.89 -31.84
N HIS A 4 -33.76 27.18 -31.14
CA HIS A 4 -33.69 25.78 -30.65
C HIS A 4 -33.91 24.67 -31.69
N GLY A 5 -33.01 23.67 -31.69
CA GLY A 5 -32.89 22.50 -32.58
C GLY A 5 -31.42 22.25 -32.97
N ASP A 6 -30.53 21.63 -32.17
CA ASP A 6 -30.37 20.21 -31.77
C ASP A 6 -29.65 19.32 -32.81
N GLY A 7 -28.59 18.61 -32.35
CA GLY A 7 -27.76 17.65 -33.11
C GLY A 7 -26.51 18.32 -33.73
N ASP A 8 -25.27 17.98 -33.42
CA ASP A 8 -24.65 16.66 -33.55
C ASP A 8 -23.37 16.57 -32.71
N GLY A 9 -23.02 15.35 -32.27
CA GLY A 9 -21.67 15.02 -31.85
C GLY A 9 -21.39 15.02 -30.36
N ASN A 10 -22.24 14.34 -29.58
CA ASN A 10 -21.85 13.81 -28.26
C ASN A 10 -20.54 13.03 -28.41
N ALA A 11 -19.41 13.65 -28.06
CA ALA A 11 -18.20 12.92 -27.75
C ALA A 11 -18.50 12.10 -26.49
N ILE A 12 -19.03 10.91 -26.70
CA ILE A 12 -19.08 9.86 -25.69
C ILE A 12 -17.63 9.53 -25.39
N VAL A 13 -17.04 10.28 -24.47
CA VAL A 13 -15.83 9.85 -23.78
C VAL A 13 -16.23 8.53 -23.12
N ASN A 14 -15.74 7.43 -23.69
CA ASN A 14 -15.95 6.11 -23.10
C ASN A 14 -15.35 6.18 -21.69
N PHE A 15 -16.01 5.58 -20.70
CA PHE A 15 -15.54 5.60 -19.31
C PHE A 15 -14.12 5.04 -19.19
N ALA A 16 -13.73 4.13 -20.10
CA ALA A 16 -12.38 3.62 -20.23
C ALA A 16 -11.35 4.70 -20.64
N ASP A 17 -11.72 5.65 -21.49
CA ASP A 17 -10.86 6.73 -21.99
C ASP A 17 -10.73 7.86 -20.97
N ALA A 18 -11.83 8.18 -20.27
CA ALA A 18 -11.82 9.10 -19.13
C ALA A 18 -11.01 8.55 -17.93
N MET A 19 -11.02 7.22 -17.72
CA MET A 19 -10.15 6.57 -16.72
C MET A 19 -8.68 6.53 -17.16
N ALA A 20 -8.41 6.49 -18.47
CA ALA A 20 -7.05 6.58 -19.01
C ALA A 20 -6.43 7.98 -18.83
N LEU A 21 -7.24 9.05 -18.86
CA LEU A 21 -6.78 10.42 -18.55
C LEU A 21 -6.38 10.64 -17.08
N ILE A 22 -6.86 9.78 -16.17
CA ILE A 22 -6.39 9.71 -14.76
C ILE A 22 -5.22 8.72 -14.63
N GLY A 23 -4.94 7.94 -15.67
CA GLY A 23 -3.96 6.87 -15.74
C GLY A 23 -2.51 7.33 -15.86
N GLU A 24 -2.24 8.61 -16.08
CA GLU A 24 -0.88 9.11 -16.39
C GLU A 24 -0.24 9.94 -15.27
N GLN A 25 -0.48 9.59 -14.00
CA GLN A 25 0.26 10.13 -12.85
C GLN A 25 0.83 9.00 -11.98
N ALA A 26 1.44 8.01 -12.63
CA ALA A 26 1.84 6.74 -12.02
C ALA A 26 3.03 6.83 -11.04
N GLY A 27 3.84 7.90 -11.09
CA GLY A 27 5.09 8.02 -10.30
C GLY A 27 4.92 8.65 -8.90
N PRO A 28 4.80 9.98 -8.79
CA PRO A 28 4.85 10.67 -7.49
C PRO A 28 3.56 10.57 -6.66
N SER A 29 2.39 10.42 -7.29
CA SER A 29 1.09 10.40 -6.60
C SER A 29 0.86 9.10 -5.82
N ARG A 30 1.25 7.96 -6.38
CA ARG A 30 1.15 6.64 -5.73
C ARG A 30 2.17 6.49 -4.60
N ALA A 31 3.40 6.96 -4.80
CA ALA A 31 4.41 6.97 -3.76
C ALA A 31 3.99 7.80 -2.53
N ARG A 32 3.38 8.98 -2.76
CA ARG A 32 2.78 9.79 -1.67
C ARG A 32 1.58 9.11 -1.00
N ALA A 33 0.75 8.41 -1.76
CA ALA A 33 -0.36 7.64 -1.18
C ALA A 33 0.16 6.47 -0.30
N PHE A 34 1.22 5.80 -0.75
CA PHE A 34 1.88 4.75 0.03
C PHE A 34 2.53 5.29 1.31
N ASP A 35 3.17 6.46 1.23
CA ASP A 35 3.70 7.15 2.41
C ASP A 35 2.61 7.44 3.45
N ARG A 36 1.46 7.96 3.03
CA ARG A 36 0.32 8.16 3.94
C ARG A 36 -0.21 6.84 4.51
N ALA A 37 -0.26 5.76 3.73
CA ALA A 37 -0.67 4.45 4.22
C ALA A 37 0.30 3.90 5.29
N MET A 38 1.60 4.09 5.10
CA MET A 38 2.63 3.76 6.08
C MET A 38 2.46 4.54 7.40
N GLN A 39 2.19 5.85 7.32
CA GLN A 39 1.92 6.68 8.49
C GLN A 39 0.62 6.26 9.20
N GLN A 40 -0.41 5.85 8.45
CA GLN A 40 -1.65 5.34 9.02
C GLN A 40 -1.42 4.03 9.79
N ASN A 41 -0.59 3.12 9.26
CA ASN A 41 -0.22 1.89 9.97
C ASN A 41 0.57 2.20 11.25
N TYR A 42 1.46 3.18 11.24
CA TYR A 42 2.10 3.65 12.47
C TYR A 42 1.07 4.15 13.48
N HIS A 43 0.13 4.99 13.06
CA HIS A 43 -0.87 5.55 13.97
C HIS A 43 -1.75 4.45 14.56
N GLU A 44 -2.19 3.48 13.74
CA GLU A 44 -2.95 2.33 14.23
C GLU A 44 -2.13 1.43 15.15
N ALA A 45 -0.83 1.26 14.89
CA ALA A 45 0.07 0.59 15.82
C ALA A 45 -0.02 1.20 17.22
N THR A 46 -0.04 2.53 17.29
CA THR A 46 -0.11 3.23 18.58
C THR A 46 -1.44 3.01 19.31
N THR A 47 -2.54 2.72 18.60
CA THR A 47 -3.85 2.47 19.24
C THR A 47 -3.91 1.17 20.02
N PHE A 48 -3.07 0.18 19.68
CA PHE A 48 -2.93 -1.07 20.44
C PHE A 48 -1.66 -1.09 21.30
N GLY A 49 -1.03 0.07 21.52
CA GLY A 49 0.10 0.21 22.44
C GLY A 49 1.48 -0.02 21.82
N TYR A 50 1.57 -0.30 20.52
CA TYR A 50 2.85 -0.50 19.85
C TYR A 50 3.36 0.80 19.20
N ARG A 51 4.55 1.28 19.61
CA ARG A 51 5.15 2.53 19.10
C ARG A 51 6.51 2.28 18.46
N PRO A 52 6.56 1.95 17.16
CA PRO A 52 7.83 1.70 16.47
C PRO A 52 8.53 3.03 16.12
N THR A 53 9.29 3.59 17.05
CA THR A 53 9.99 4.87 16.88
C THR A 53 11.01 4.85 15.73
N LYS A 54 11.74 3.74 15.55
CA LYS A 54 12.67 3.54 14.42
C LYS A 54 11.95 3.60 13.08
N PHE A 55 10.76 3.00 12.98
CA PHE A 55 9.97 3.03 11.76
C PHE A 55 9.49 4.45 11.42
N LEU A 56 9.00 5.19 12.42
CA LEU A 56 8.61 6.59 12.24
C LEU A 56 9.78 7.46 11.77
N GLN A 57 10.97 7.26 12.35
CA GLN A 57 12.19 7.96 11.95
C GLN A 57 12.56 7.64 10.48
N MET A 58 12.54 6.37 10.08
CA MET A 58 12.78 5.98 8.69
C MET A 58 11.77 6.61 7.72
N LEU A 59 10.49 6.68 8.08
CA LEU A 59 9.47 7.35 7.27
C LEU A 59 9.75 8.85 7.12
N ALA A 60 10.16 9.52 8.19
CA ALA A 60 10.50 10.95 8.13
C ALA A 60 11.75 11.23 7.27
N GLU A 61 12.75 10.34 7.32
CA GLU A 61 14.02 10.53 6.61
C GLU A 61 13.99 10.09 5.14
N HIS A 62 13.23 9.06 4.81
CA HIS A 62 13.28 8.40 3.50
C HIS A 62 11.92 8.29 2.79
N GLY A 63 10.82 8.54 3.51
CA GLY A 63 9.47 8.31 3.02
C GLY A 63 9.11 6.83 2.95
N GLY A 64 7.83 6.56 2.67
CA GLY A 64 7.25 5.22 2.67
C GLY A 64 7.94 4.25 1.72
N VAL A 65 8.08 4.59 0.43
CA VAL A 65 8.57 3.63 -0.58
C VAL A 65 10.00 3.18 -0.29
N GLU A 66 10.92 4.12 -0.01
CA GLU A 66 12.30 3.77 0.32
C GLU A 66 12.40 3.03 1.66
N THR A 67 11.60 3.41 2.65
CA THR A 67 11.49 2.66 3.92
C THR A 67 11.09 1.21 3.67
N ALA A 68 10.09 0.97 2.81
CA ALA A 68 9.67 -0.38 2.45
C ALA A 68 10.78 -1.19 1.80
N ARG A 69 11.48 -0.61 0.81
CA ARG A 69 12.61 -1.29 0.15
C ARG A 69 13.71 -1.65 1.15
N ARG A 70 14.04 -0.74 2.06
CA ARG A 70 15.03 -0.99 3.11
C ARG A 70 14.61 -2.12 4.04
N LEU A 71 13.35 -2.15 4.45
CA LEU A 71 12.82 -3.20 5.32
C LEU A 71 12.87 -4.56 4.62
N ILE A 72 12.49 -4.64 3.34
CA ILE A 72 12.51 -5.88 2.56
C ILE A 72 13.93 -6.38 2.27
N ARG A 73 14.88 -5.47 2.02
CA ARG A 73 16.29 -5.81 1.77
C ARG A 73 17.06 -6.11 3.06
N GLY A 74 16.62 -5.56 4.19
CA GLY A 74 17.19 -5.83 5.50
C GLY A 74 16.86 -7.23 6.03
N SER A 75 17.23 -7.51 7.28
CA SER A 75 16.72 -8.65 8.02
C SER A 75 15.33 -8.34 8.60
N ALA A 76 14.59 -9.39 9.00
CA ALA A 76 13.35 -9.22 9.76
C ALA A 76 13.64 -8.31 10.97
N THR A 77 12.89 -7.21 11.06
CA THR A 77 13.03 -6.28 12.18
C THR A 77 12.08 -6.69 13.29
N SER A 78 12.44 -6.42 14.54
CA SER A 78 11.62 -6.75 15.71
C SER A 78 10.19 -6.22 15.63
N GLY A 79 9.94 -5.20 14.82
CA GLY A 79 8.58 -4.69 14.61
C GLY A 79 7.68 -5.56 13.74
N PHE A 80 8.25 -6.40 12.88
CA PHE A 80 7.48 -7.39 12.15
C PHE A 80 6.99 -8.50 13.10
N GLU A 81 7.87 -8.98 13.98
CA GLU A 81 7.55 -9.97 15.00
C GLU A 81 6.46 -9.44 15.95
N THR A 82 6.59 -8.20 16.43
CA THR A 82 5.56 -7.60 17.28
C THR A 82 4.20 -7.49 16.58
N LEU A 83 4.16 -7.15 15.29
CA LEU A 83 2.90 -7.13 14.53
C LEU A 83 2.30 -8.54 14.40
N TRP A 84 3.13 -9.57 14.28
CA TRP A 84 2.69 -10.96 14.27
C TRP A 84 2.12 -11.42 15.61
N GLU A 85 2.79 -11.10 16.71
CA GLU A 85 2.30 -11.40 18.08
C GLU A 85 0.92 -10.76 18.34
N HIS A 86 0.65 -9.60 17.73
CA HIS A 86 -0.63 -8.91 17.82
C HIS A 86 -1.66 -9.33 16.76
N GLY A 87 -1.33 -10.28 15.87
CA GLY A 87 -2.23 -10.69 14.77
C GLY A 87 -2.50 -9.59 13.74
N ARG A 88 -1.62 -8.58 13.65
CA ARG A 88 -1.74 -7.39 12.80
C ARG A 88 -0.74 -7.38 11.64
N LEU A 89 -0.35 -8.56 11.16
CA LEU A 89 0.49 -8.68 9.95
C LEU A 89 -0.19 -8.10 8.70
N ASP A 90 -1.51 -7.90 8.72
CA ASP A 90 -2.23 -7.15 7.68
C ASP A 90 -1.68 -5.74 7.50
N ARG A 91 -1.12 -5.15 8.57
CA ARG A 91 -0.51 -3.81 8.58
C ARG A 91 1.00 -3.81 8.46
N SER A 92 1.59 -4.98 8.24
CA SER A 92 3.01 -5.06 7.90
C SER A 92 3.27 -4.39 6.55
N VAL A 93 4.52 -3.98 6.37
CA VAL A 93 4.99 -3.40 5.12
C VAL A 93 4.95 -4.45 4.00
N GLU A 94 5.27 -5.70 4.34
CA GLU A 94 5.20 -6.86 3.47
C GLU A 94 3.78 -7.05 2.90
N ALA A 95 2.74 -6.93 3.73
CA ALA A 95 1.36 -7.06 3.27
C ALA A 95 0.98 -5.91 2.33
N LEU A 96 1.32 -4.67 2.69
CA LEU A 96 1.09 -3.49 1.86
C LEU A 96 1.74 -3.60 0.48
N ILE A 97 2.99 -4.08 0.39
CA ILE A 97 3.71 -4.27 -0.88
C ILE A 97 2.98 -5.22 -1.83
N LEU A 98 2.23 -6.19 -1.30
CA LEU A 98 1.56 -7.20 -2.11
C LEU A 98 0.16 -6.79 -2.55
N GLN A 99 -0.43 -5.80 -1.89
CA GLN A 99 -1.77 -5.36 -2.19
C GLN A 99 -1.77 -4.35 -3.36
N PRO A 100 -2.78 -4.42 -4.25
CA PRO A 100 -3.03 -3.35 -5.21
C PRO A 100 -3.61 -2.11 -4.49
N PRO A 101 -3.26 -0.86 -4.88
CA PRO A 101 -2.43 -0.49 -6.03
C PRO A 101 -0.91 -0.44 -5.76
N TRP A 102 -0.48 -0.70 -4.52
CA TRP A 102 0.92 -0.50 -4.11
C TRP A 102 1.89 -1.51 -4.72
N ARG A 103 1.41 -2.69 -5.09
CA ARG A 103 2.18 -3.73 -5.78
C ARG A 103 2.93 -3.22 -7.02
N GLU A 104 2.39 -2.23 -7.72
CA GLU A 104 3.02 -1.62 -8.90
C GLU A 104 4.23 -0.74 -8.58
N LEU A 105 4.41 -0.32 -7.31
CA LEU A 105 5.54 0.51 -6.87
C LEU A 105 6.82 -0.31 -6.61
N PHE A 106 6.69 -1.63 -6.56
CA PHE A 106 7.76 -2.55 -6.15
C PHE A 106 8.06 -3.56 -7.25
N SER A 107 9.31 -3.98 -7.35
CA SER A 107 9.72 -5.01 -8.29
C SER A 107 9.20 -6.39 -7.89
N ASP A 108 9.12 -7.31 -8.84
CA ASP A 108 8.74 -8.70 -8.58
C ASP A 108 9.63 -9.40 -7.55
N GLU A 109 10.91 -9.06 -7.51
CA GLU A 109 11.83 -9.57 -6.49
C GLU A 109 11.45 -9.09 -5.09
N GLU A 110 11.13 -7.80 -4.94
CA GLU A 110 10.72 -7.21 -3.66
C GLU A 110 9.41 -7.82 -3.17
N ALA A 111 8.44 -8.01 -4.08
CA ALA A 111 7.20 -8.72 -3.79
C ALA A 111 7.42 -10.20 -3.44
N LYS A 112 8.34 -10.91 -4.10
CA LYS A 112 8.67 -12.29 -3.74
C LYS A 112 9.25 -12.39 -2.33
N ILE A 113 10.13 -11.46 -1.94
CA ILE A 113 10.69 -11.43 -0.58
C ILE A 113 9.60 -11.15 0.44
N ALA A 114 8.72 -10.17 0.18
CA ALA A 114 7.58 -9.87 1.05
C ALA A 114 6.66 -11.10 1.24
N ARG A 115 6.31 -11.80 0.15
CA ARG A 115 5.52 -13.05 0.21
C ARG A 115 6.22 -14.13 1.03
N ARG A 116 7.52 -14.31 0.81
CA ARG A 116 8.31 -15.32 1.52
C ARG A 116 8.32 -15.05 3.02
N ARG A 117 8.51 -13.79 3.43
CA ARG A 117 8.49 -13.42 4.85
C ARG A 117 7.14 -13.65 5.50
N LEU A 118 6.05 -13.22 4.87
CA LEU A 118 4.72 -13.48 5.41
C LEU A 118 4.47 -14.99 5.58
N LYS A 119 4.90 -15.79 4.59
CA LYS A 119 4.80 -17.26 4.65
C LYS A 119 5.65 -17.88 5.77
N ASP A 120 6.81 -17.31 6.07
CA ASP A 120 7.69 -17.79 7.17
C ASP A 120 7.00 -17.68 8.54
N PHE A 121 6.07 -16.73 8.67
CA PHE A 121 5.24 -16.50 9.85
C PHE A 121 3.81 -17.06 9.71
N ASP A 122 3.62 -18.01 8.78
CA ASP A 122 2.33 -18.67 8.47
C ASP A 122 1.20 -17.71 8.06
N TYR A 123 1.54 -16.53 7.55
CA TYR A 123 0.57 -15.52 7.11
C TYR A 123 0.35 -15.55 5.59
N ALA A 124 -0.90 -15.76 5.17
CA ALA A 124 -1.32 -15.71 3.77
C ALA A 124 -2.09 -14.41 3.47
N PRO A 125 -1.50 -13.45 2.72
CA PRO A 125 -2.15 -12.16 2.44
C PRO A 125 -3.38 -12.23 1.51
N ASP A 126 -3.69 -13.41 0.96
CA ASP A 126 -4.83 -13.70 0.06
C ASP A 126 -6.06 -14.27 0.79
N SER A 127 -5.90 -14.80 2.00
CA SER A 127 -7.04 -15.26 2.78
C SER A 127 -7.55 -14.11 3.65
N LYS A 128 -8.71 -13.58 3.26
CA LYS A 128 -9.71 -12.91 4.13
C LYS A 128 -9.47 -13.23 5.61
N PRO A 129 -9.47 -12.23 6.53
CA PRO A 129 -9.07 -12.46 7.91
C PRO A 129 -9.84 -13.64 8.48
N ALA A 130 -9.11 -14.69 8.84
CA ALA A 130 -9.60 -15.67 9.77
C ALA A 130 -9.82 -14.92 11.08
N GLY A 131 -11.05 -14.46 11.28
CA GLY A 131 -11.52 -14.09 12.61
C GLY A 131 -11.39 -15.34 13.48
N GLY A 132 -10.39 -15.37 14.34
CA GLY A 132 -10.45 -16.08 15.61
C GLY A 132 -10.75 -15.02 16.68
N GLY A 133 -11.65 -15.21 17.63
CA GLY A 133 -12.26 -16.43 18.15
C GLY A 133 -12.52 -16.15 19.62
#